data_AF-R6LSU5-F1
#
_entry.id   AF-R6LSU5-F1
#
_cell.length_a   1.000
_cell.length_b   1.000
_cell.length_c   1.000
_cell.angle_alpha   90.00
_cell.angle_beta   90.00
_cell.angle_gamma   90.00
#
_symmetry.space_group_name_H-M   'P 1'
#
loop_
_entity.id
_entity.type
_entity.pdbx_description
1 polymer ?
#
loop_
_entity_poly.entity_id
_entity_poly.type
_entity_poly.pdbx_seq_one_letter_code
_entity_poly.pdbx_strand_id
1 'polypeptide(L)'
;MLDEIYKVAAVFASPGEDDRETLRTLCTAAETELSASLRKDVRPEDCRGSFLCAAAMLAASHYIAARSATPYKSFTVGEVTVTSGGENRSASELRTQAELLMRPFCTGGRFFLGVRS
;
A
#
# COMPACT_ATOMS: atom_id res chain seq x y z
N MET A 1 -2.36 15.16 -4.49
CA MET A 1 -2.07 13.81 -5.02
C MET A 1 -2.86 12.76 -4.26
N LEU A 2 -2.91 12.86 -2.92
CA LEU A 2 -3.75 12.04 -2.04
C LEU A 2 -5.19 11.73 -2.53
N ASP A 3 -5.95 12.70 -3.03
CA ASP A 3 -7.33 12.47 -3.53
C ASP A 3 -7.38 11.45 -4.67
N GLU A 4 -6.41 11.51 -5.59
CA GLU A 4 -6.34 10.57 -6.71
C GLU A 4 -5.85 9.19 -6.26
N ILE A 5 -4.87 9.16 -5.34
CA ILE A 5 -4.40 7.91 -4.71
C ILE A 5 -5.57 7.22 -4.01
N TYR A 6 -6.39 7.99 -3.27
CA TYR A 6 -7.58 7.48 -2.60
C TYR A 6 -8.61 6.92 -3.58
N LYS A 7 -8.92 7.64 -4.67
CA LYS A 7 -9.85 7.15 -5.70
C LYS A 7 -9.41 5.82 -6.28
N VAL A 8 -8.13 5.69 -6.62
CA VAL A 8 -7.59 4.44 -7.16
C VAL A 8 -7.52 3.35 -6.09
N ALA A 9 -7.12 3.68 -4.87
CA ALA A 9 -7.08 2.73 -3.75
C ALA A 9 -8.48 2.21 -3.40
N ALA A 10 -9.51 3.05 -3.46
CA ALA A 10 -10.89 2.67 -3.21
C ALA A 10 -11.42 1.65 -4.22
N VAL A 11 -10.95 1.69 -5.49
CA VAL A 11 -11.27 0.65 -6.49
C VAL A 11 -10.71 -0.71 -6.07
N PHE A 12 -9.52 -0.76 -5.48
CA PHE A 12 -8.89 -2.01 -5.04
C PHE A 12 -9.38 -2.50 -3.68
N ALA A 13 -9.59 -1.57 -2.74
CA ALA A 13 -9.91 -1.85 -1.35
C ALA A 13 -11.41 -2.00 -1.09
N SER A 14 -12.26 -1.35 -1.89
CA SER A 14 -13.71 -1.23 -1.67
C SER A 14 -14.05 -0.95 -0.19
N PRO A 15 -13.57 0.17 0.38
CA PRO A 15 -13.78 0.50 1.78
C PRO A 15 -15.26 0.71 2.10
N GLY A 16 -15.68 0.30 3.29
CA GLY A 16 -16.97 0.72 3.84
C GLY A 16 -17.00 2.22 4.12
N GLU A 17 -18.19 2.78 4.43
CA GLU A 17 -18.31 4.21 4.76
C GLU A 17 -17.49 4.61 6.00
N ASP A 18 -17.40 3.72 6.99
CA ASP A 18 -16.64 3.91 8.23
C ASP A 18 -15.12 3.87 8.01
N ASP A 19 -14.67 3.10 7.01
CA ASP A 19 -13.25 2.88 6.70
C ASP A 19 -12.63 3.96 5.80
N ARG A 20 -13.42 4.95 5.35
CA ARG A 20 -12.94 5.98 4.41
C ARG A 20 -11.81 6.82 5.02
N GLU A 21 -11.91 7.13 6.30
CA GLU A 21 -10.89 7.90 7.02
C GLU A 21 -9.61 7.06 7.23
N THR A 22 -9.78 5.79 7.59
CA THR A 22 -8.68 4.82 7.71
C THR A 22 -7.95 4.67 6.38
N LEU A 23 -8.67 4.48 5.27
CA LEU A 23 -8.06 4.37 3.95
C LEU A 23 -7.32 5.65 3.55
N ARG A 24 -7.86 6.83 3.88
CA ARG A 24 -7.21 8.12 3.60
C ARG A 24 -5.92 8.29 4.40
N THR A 25 -5.90 7.83 5.65
CA THR A 25 -4.69 7.79 6.49
C THR A 25 -3.64 6.86 5.89
N LEU A 26 -4.05 5.67 5.44
CA LEU A 26 -3.18 4.71 4.76
C LEU A 26 -2.64 5.25 3.44
N CYS A 27 -3.44 5.99 2.67
CA CYS A 27 -2.99 6.65 1.44
C CYS A 27 -1.91 7.70 1.73
N THR A 28 -2.04 8.45 2.82
CA THR A 28 -1.04 9.45 3.25
C THR A 28 0.27 8.80 3.66
N ALA A 29 0.18 7.70 4.43
CA ALA A 29 1.35 6.92 4.82
C ALA A 29 2.05 6.31 3.60
N ALA A 30 1.28 5.74 2.66
CA ALA A 30 1.77 5.16 1.43
C ALA A 30 2.47 6.19 0.52
N GLU A 31 1.91 7.39 0.38
CA GLU A 31 2.53 8.50 -0.35
C GLU A 31 3.88 8.89 0.26
N THR A 32 3.94 9.00 1.59
CA THR A 32 5.15 9.39 2.33
C THR A 32 6.25 8.32 2.20
N GLU A 33 5.90 7.05 2.40
CA GLU A 33 6.83 5.92 2.29
C GLU A 33 7.39 5.83 0.87
N LEU A 34 6.52 5.93 -0.13
CA LEU A 34 6.94 5.84 -1.52
C LEU A 34 7.80 7.04 -1.93
N SER A 35 7.44 8.25 -1.48
CA SER A 35 8.23 9.46 -1.72
C SER A 35 9.61 9.40 -1.06
N ALA A 36 9.73 8.79 0.11
CA ALA A 36 11.02 8.59 0.79
C ALA A 36 11.91 7.54 0.09
N SER A 37 11.28 6.62 -0.63
CA SER A 37 11.91 5.51 -1.36
C SER A 37 12.44 5.90 -2.76
N LEU A 38 11.90 6.97 -3.34
CA LEU A 38 12.32 7.49 -4.65
C LEU A 38 13.83 7.76 -4.69
N ARG A 39 14.46 7.50 -5.85
CA ARG A 39 15.85 7.91 -6.08
C ARG A 39 15.95 9.43 -5.98
N LYS A 40 17.09 9.93 -5.48
CA LYS A 40 17.35 11.38 -5.38
C LYS A 40 17.27 12.12 -6.73
N ASP A 41 17.42 11.39 -7.82
CA ASP A 41 17.36 11.90 -9.19
C ASP A 41 15.94 11.91 -9.79
N VAL A 42 15.00 11.20 -9.16
CA VAL A 42 13.64 11.01 -9.67
C VAL A 42 12.66 11.87 -8.88
N ARG A 43 11.99 12.79 -9.56
CA ARG A 43 10.88 13.56 -8.96
C ARG A 43 9.57 12.78 -9.08
N PRO A 44 8.65 12.90 -8.10
CA PRO A 44 7.33 12.27 -8.17
C PRO A 44 6.50 12.74 -9.37
N GLU A 45 6.87 13.85 -10.01
CA GLU A 45 6.26 14.35 -11.24
C GLU A 45 6.66 13.54 -12.48
N ASP A 46 7.89 13.01 -12.51
CA ASP A 46 8.42 12.21 -13.62
C ASP A 46 7.74 10.84 -13.69
N CYS A 47 7.31 10.33 -12.52
CA CYS A 47 6.69 9.02 -12.39
C CYS A 47 5.24 9.12 -11.94
N ARG A 48 4.55 10.25 -12.15
CA ARG A 48 3.25 10.55 -11.54
C ARG A 48 2.23 9.41 -11.69
N GLY A 49 2.09 8.85 -12.89
CA GLY A 49 1.17 7.73 -13.14
C GLY A 49 1.56 6.45 -12.40
N SER A 50 2.85 6.13 -12.41
CA SER A 50 3.36 4.94 -11.72
C SER A 50 3.30 5.08 -10.20
N PHE A 51 3.68 6.26 -9.70
CA PHE A 51 3.67 6.61 -8.30
C PHE A 51 2.25 6.53 -7.70
N LEU A 52 1.27 7.07 -8.41
CA LEU A 52 -0.14 7.07 -7.99
C LEU A 52 -0.69 5.64 -7.90
N CYS A 53 -0.44 4.80 -8.92
CA CYS A 53 -0.84 3.40 -8.91
C CYS A 53 -0.14 2.60 -7.79
N ALA A 54 1.16 2.81 -7.58
CA ALA A 54 1.91 2.11 -6.55
C ALA A 54 1.47 2.50 -5.13
N ALA A 55 1.30 3.79 -4.86
CA ALA A 55 0.80 4.29 -3.58
C ALA A 55 -0.63 3.77 -3.29
N ALA A 56 -1.48 3.71 -4.31
CA ALA A 56 -2.83 3.19 -4.17
C ALA A 56 -2.86 1.68 -3.88
N MET A 57 -2.05 0.89 -4.59
CA MET A 57 -1.91 -0.55 -4.35
C MET A 57 -1.32 -0.83 -2.96
N LEU A 58 -0.37 -0.01 -2.51
CA LEU A 58 0.18 -0.11 -1.15
C LEU A 58 -0.87 0.19 -0.09
N ALA A 59 -1.59 1.31 -0.21
CA ALA A 59 -2.65 1.67 0.73
C ALA A 59 -3.76 0.60 0.79
N ALA A 60 -4.17 0.07 -0.37
CA ALA A 60 -5.13 -1.02 -0.45
C ALA A 60 -4.58 -2.30 0.19
N SER A 61 -3.29 -2.62 0.01
CA SER A 61 -2.66 -3.77 0.65
C SER A 61 -2.66 -3.66 2.18
N HIS A 62 -2.37 -2.48 2.72
CA HIS A 62 -2.43 -2.23 4.16
C HIS A 62 -3.85 -2.34 4.70
N TYR A 63 -4.83 -1.84 3.95
CA TYR A 63 -6.25 -1.95 4.32
C TYR A 63 -6.72 -3.41 4.35
N ILE A 64 -6.42 -4.19 3.30
CA ILE A 64 -6.79 -5.61 3.20
C ILE A 64 -6.08 -6.43 4.29
N ALA A 65 -4.80 -6.14 4.57
CA ALA A 65 -4.05 -6.78 5.64
C ALA A 65 -4.62 -6.48 7.03
N ALA A 66 -4.97 -5.21 7.31
CA ALA A 66 -5.60 -4.82 8.56
C ALA A 66 -6.97 -5.49 8.75
N ARG A 67 -7.76 -5.61 7.68
CA ARG A 67 -9.08 -6.26 7.71
C ARG A 67 -8.98 -7.78 7.91
N SER A 68 -8.05 -8.44 7.22
CA SER A 68 -7.83 -9.88 7.34
C SER A 68 -7.26 -10.31 8.70
N ALA A 69 -6.73 -9.37 9.49
CA ALA A 69 -6.14 -9.62 10.81
C ALA A 69 -7.14 -9.56 11.98
N THR A 70 -8.46 -9.46 11.74
CA THR A 70 -9.48 -9.43 12.81
C THR A 70 -10.45 -10.59 12.67
N PRO A 71 -10.72 -11.35 13.76
CA PRO A 71 -11.54 -10.83 14.86
C PRO A 71 -10.94 -11.06 16.27
N TYR A 72 -10.60 -9.95 16.94
CA TYR A 72 -10.21 -9.86 18.35
C TYR A 72 -8.89 -10.56 18.74
N LYS A 73 -8.08 -9.81 19.50
CA LYS A 73 -6.80 -10.12 20.15
C LYS A 73 -5.53 -10.13 19.29
N SER A 74 -4.59 -9.34 19.80
CA SER A 74 -3.14 -9.40 19.61
C SER A 74 -2.59 -8.75 18.34
N PHE A 75 -2.15 -7.50 18.52
CA PHE A 75 -0.88 -7.06 17.95
C PHE A 75 0.19 -8.12 18.31
N THR A 76 0.60 -8.91 17.33
CA THR A 76 1.81 -9.73 17.43
C THR A 76 2.71 -9.41 16.27
N VAL A 77 3.76 -8.67 16.63
CA VAL A 77 4.97 -8.44 15.87
C VAL A 77 5.55 -9.80 15.46
N GLY A 78 5.72 -9.99 14.15
CA GLY A 78 6.63 -10.99 13.62
C GLY A 78 6.11 -12.43 13.61
N GLU A 79 5.06 -12.71 12.84
CA GLU A 79 5.02 -13.97 12.10
C GLU A 79 4.13 -13.81 10.85
N VAL A 80 4.72 -14.01 9.68
CA VAL A 80 4.00 -14.00 8.40
C VAL A 80 3.10 -15.23 8.39
N THR A 81 1.80 -15.04 8.58
CA THR A 81 0.80 -16.06 8.26
C THR A 81 -0.11 -15.52 7.18
N VAL A 82 0.16 -15.93 5.94
CA VAL A 82 -0.69 -15.71 4.77
C VAL A 82 -1.60 -16.91 4.64
N THR A 83 -2.88 -16.78 5.00
CA THR A 83 -3.94 -17.62 4.41
C THR A 83 -5.31 -16.96 4.50
N SER A 84 -5.85 -16.55 3.34
CA SER A 84 -7.16 -16.98 2.84
C SER A 84 -7.26 -16.43 1.41
N GLY A 85 -7.51 -17.22 0.36
CA GLY A 85 -8.54 -18.24 0.30
C GLY A 85 -9.89 -17.59 -0.06
N GLY A 86 -9.93 -16.76 -1.09
CA GLY A 86 -11.13 -16.09 -1.59
C GLY A 86 -10.74 -15.14 -2.73
N GLU A 87 -11.62 -14.96 -3.72
CA GLU A 87 -11.40 -14.29 -5.02
C GLU A 87 -11.06 -12.77 -4.98
N ASN A 88 -10.37 -12.29 -3.94
CA ASN A 88 -9.79 -10.95 -3.90
C ASN A 88 -8.26 -11.07 -4.00
N ARG A 89 -7.64 -10.32 -4.92
CA ARG A 89 -6.17 -10.22 -5.03
C ARG A 89 -5.55 -10.08 -3.65
N SER A 90 -4.60 -10.94 -3.31
CA SER A 90 -4.00 -10.96 -1.98
C SER A 90 -3.21 -9.67 -1.73
N ALA A 91 -3.20 -9.17 -0.49
CA ALA A 91 -2.43 -7.96 -0.11
C ALA A 91 -0.95 -8.06 -0.53
N SER A 92 -0.39 -9.27 -0.51
CA SER A 92 0.96 -9.59 -1.01
C SER A 92 1.15 -9.39 -2.51
N GLU A 93 0.13 -9.68 -3.32
CA GLU A 93 0.17 -9.50 -4.78
C GLU A 93 0.15 -8.02 -5.16
N LEU A 94 -0.76 -7.24 -4.54
CA LEU A 94 -0.83 -5.78 -4.76
C LEU A 94 0.49 -5.10 -4.42
N ARG A 95 1.10 -5.50 -3.31
CA ARG A 95 2.43 -5.05 -2.91
C ARG A 95 3.50 -5.42 -3.94
N THR A 96 3.52 -6.67 -4.40
CA THR A 96 4.48 -7.13 -5.42
C THR A 96 4.33 -6.35 -6.72
N GLN A 97 3.10 -6.06 -7.15
CA GLN A 97 2.84 -5.25 -8.34
C GLN A 97 3.30 -3.80 -8.16
N ALA A 98 3.06 -3.20 -6.99
CA ALA A 98 3.59 -1.87 -6.67
C ALA A 98 5.13 -1.84 -6.71
N GLU A 99 5.80 -2.91 -6.24
CA GLU A 99 7.28 -3.00 -6.25
C GLU A 99 7.80 -3.08 -7.69
N LEU A 100 7.19 -3.92 -8.52
CA LEU A 100 7.58 -4.07 -9.93
C LEU A 100 7.43 -2.76 -10.70
N LEU A 101 6.36 -2.02 -10.42
CA LEU A 101 6.01 -0.79 -11.11
C LEU A 101 6.90 0.39 -10.69
N MET A 102 7.39 0.40 -9.46
CA MET A 102 8.33 1.42 -8.93
C MET A 102 9.80 1.03 -9.02
N ARG A 103 10.11 -0.21 -9.42
CA ARG A 103 11.47 -0.76 -9.55
C ARG A 103 12.46 0.11 -10.34
N PRO A 104 12.10 0.74 -11.48
CA PRO A 104 13.03 1.61 -12.21
C PRO A 104 13.29 2.95 -11.53
N PHE A 105 12.36 3.40 -10.66
CA PHE A 105 12.34 4.75 -10.10
C PHE A 105 12.87 4.81 -8.66
N CYS A 106 12.83 3.70 -7.93
CA CYS A 106 13.27 3.63 -6.55
C CYS A 106 14.66 2.96 -6.40
N THR A 107 15.37 3.27 -5.31
CA THR A 107 16.75 2.80 -5.08
C THR A 107 16.78 1.38 -4.53
N GLY A 108 16.58 0.37 -5.40
CA GLY A 108 16.93 -1.05 -5.21
C GLY A 108 16.68 -1.78 -3.87
N GLY A 109 15.72 -1.38 -3.03
CA GLY A 109 15.40 -2.05 -1.76
C GLY A 109 13.91 -2.37 -1.65
N ARG A 110 13.51 -3.35 -0.84
CA ARG A 110 12.09 -3.64 -0.58
C ARG A 110 11.45 -2.44 0.13
N PHE A 111 10.81 -1.54 -0.61
CA PHE A 111 10.37 -0.24 -0.07
C PHE A 111 9.15 -0.31 0.83
N PHE A 112 8.40 -1.40 0.73
CA PHE A 112 7.19 -1.59 1.53
C PHE A 112 7.45 -2.37 2.81
N LEU A 113 8.70 -2.57 3.25
CA LEU A 113 9.03 -3.30 4.48
C LEU A 113 8.15 -2.77 5.60
N GLY A 114 7.14 -3.57 5.98
CA GLY A 114 6.06 -3.13 6.86
C GLY A 114 6.67 -2.47 8.07
N VAL A 115 6.22 -1.24 8.35
CA VAL A 115 6.68 -0.37 9.44
C VAL A 115 7.17 -1.22 10.61
N ARG A 116 8.49 -1.22 10.80
CA ARG A 116 9.15 -1.69 12.02
C ARG A 116 9.29 -0.47 12.91
N SER A 117 8.53 -0.42 14.00
CA SER A 117 8.90 0.33 15.20
C SER A 117 9.18 -0.67 16.29
#